data_AF-A0A1M4UQP3-F1
#
_entry.id   AF-A0A1M4UQP3-F1
#
_cell.length_a   1.000
_cell.length_b   1.000
_cell.length_c   1.000
_cell.angle_alpha   90.00
_cell.angle_beta   90.00
_cell.angle_gamma   90.00
#
_symmetry.space_group_name_H-M   'P 1'
#
loop_
_entity.id
_entity.type
_entity.pdbx_description
1 polymer ?
#
loop_
_entity_poly.entity_id
_entity_poly.type
_entity_poly.pdbx_seq_one_letter_code
_entity_poly.pdbx_strand_id
1 'polypeptide(L)' 'MLREQKGWSQSDFARACNKDRQAIEKLENGKVNPTLYTLLELANALEISLGELVDVK' A
#
# COMPACT_ATOMS: atom_id res chain seq x y z
N MET A 1 4.26 -9.15 -4.28
CA MET A 1 3.80 -7.82 -3.80
C MET A 1 3.97 -7.74 -2.27
N LEU A 2 4.26 -6.58 -1.66
CA LEU A 2 4.56 -6.50 -0.20
C LEU A 2 3.42 -7.03 0.69
N ARG A 3 2.16 -6.72 0.36
CA ARG A 3 0.99 -7.24 1.09
C ARG A 3 0.84 -8.76 1.02
N GLU A 4 1.29 -9.40 -0.07
CA GLU A 4 1.18 -10.86 -0.24
C GLU A 4 2.14 -11.60 0.68
N GLN A 5 3.27 -10.98 1.04
CA GLN A 5 4.20 -11.52 2.04
C GLN A 5 3.56 -11.58 3.44
N LYS A 6 2.61 -10.68 3.73
CA LYS A 6 1.74 -10.73 4.91
C LYS A 6 0.51 -11.64 4.75
N GLY A 7 0.35 -12.31 3.61
CA GLY A 7 -0.83 -13.12 3.31
C GLY A 7 -2.11 -12.29 3.08
N TRP A 8 -2.00 -11.00 2.77
CA TRP A 8 -3.14 -10.10 2.63
C TRP A 8 -3.66 -10.01 1.19
N SER A 9 -4.98 -10.10 1.06
CA SER A 9 -5.66 -9.66 -0.17
C SER A 9 -5.66 -8.12 -0.29
N GLN A 10 -6.03 -7.59 -1.46
CA GLN A 10 -6.24 -6.14 -1.63
C GLN A 10 -7.29 -5.59 -0.65
N SER A 11 -8.31 -6.37 -0.33
CA SER A 11 -9.35 -5.97 0.63
C SER A 11 -8.81 -5.90 2.05
N ASP A 12 -7.95 -6.84 2.44
CA ASP A 12 -7.34 -6.85 3.77
C ASP A 12 -6.37 -5.68 3.92
N PHE A 13 -5.56 -5.43 2.88
CA PHE A 13 -4.65 -4.30 2.86
C PHE A 13 -5.39 -2.96 2.89
N ALA A 14 -6.49 -2.84 2.14
CA ALA A 14 -7.34 -1.65 2.16
C ALA A 14 -7.90 -1.38 3.56
N ARG A 15 -8.40 -2.41 4.26
CA ARG A 15 -8.87 -2.29 5.66
C ARG A 15 -7.75 -1.86 6.59
N ALA A 16 -6.56 -2.46 6.47
CA ALA A 16 -5.40 -2.10 7.28
C ALA A 16 -4.97 -0.63 7.07
N CYS A 17 -5.16 -0.09 5.86
CA CYS A 17 -4.84 1.30 5.53
C CYS A 17 -6.01 2.27 5.74
N ASN A 18 -7.19 1.80 6.19
CA ASN A 18 -8.43 2.57 6.21
C ASN A 18 -8.76 3.22 4.85
N LYS A 19 -8.63 2.46 3.77
CA LYS A 19 -8.89 2.87 2.37
C LYS A 19 -9.91 1.94 1.71
N ASP A 20 -10.41 2.36 0.55
CA ASP A 20 -11.24 1.52 -0.30
C ASP A 20 -10.38 0.53 -1.12
N ARG A 21 -10.92 -0.67 -1.39
CA ARG A 21 -10.23 -1.69 -2.20
C ARG A 21 -9.88 -1.18 -3.60
N GLN A 22 -10.74 -0.39 -4.25
CA GLN A 22 -10.45 0.22 -5.55
C GLN A 22 -9.32 1.25 -5.46
N ALA A 23 -9.18 1.97 -4.34
CA ALA A 23 -8.07 2.88 -4.16
C ALA A 23 -6.73 2.11 -4.12
N ILE A 24 -6.70 0.98 -3.41
CA ILE A 24 -5.53 0.07 -3.40
C ILE A 24 -5.28 -0.54 -4.79
N GLU A 25 -6.30 -1.03 -5.50
CA GLU A 25 -6.13 -1.58 -6.85
C GLU A 25 -5.55 -0.55 -7.83
N LYS A 26 -6.09 0.67 -7.83
CA LYS A 26 -5.58 1.75 -8.69
C LYS A 26 -4.14 2.09 -8.34
N LEU A 27 -3.80 2.11 -7.05
CA LEU A 27 -2.46 2.43 -6.57
C LEU A 27 -1.45 1.34 -6.97
N GLU A 28 -1.79 0.06 -6.77
CA GLU A 28 -0.94 -1.08 -7.18
C GLU A 28 -0.74 -1.15 -8.70
N ASN A 29 -1.73 -0.69 -9.48
CA ASN A 29 -1.66 -0.65 -10.94
C ASN A 29 -1.11 0.68 -11.49
N GLY A 30 -0.62 1.60 -10.65
CA GLY A 30 -0.06 2.88 -11.08
C GLY A 30 -1.06 3.85 -11.73
N LYS A 31 -2.37 3.66 -11.52
CA LYS A 31 -3.45 4.49 -12.09
C LYS A 31 -3.72 5.77 -11.29
N VAL A 32 -3.08 5.95 -10.14
CA VAL A 32 -3.18 7.13 -9.28
C VAL A 32 -1.81 7.52 -8.76
N ASN A 33 -1.57 8.82 -8.64
CA ASN A 33 -0.38 9.35 -7.98
C ASN A 33 -0.67 9.56 -6.49
N PRO A 34 -0.16 8.70 -5.58
CA PRO A 34 -0.42 8.84 -4.15
C PRO A 34 0.31 10.06 -3.57
N THR A 35 -0.28 10.67 -2.55
CA THR A 35 0.44 11.66 -1.74
C THR A 35 1.48 10.97 -0.86
N LEU A 36 2.49 11.73 -0.42
CA LEU A 36 3.48 11.24 0.55
C LEU A 36 2.80 10.67 1.81
N TYR A 37 1.74 11.32 2.28
CA TYR A 37 0.96 10.86 3.43
C TYR A 37 0.28 9.51 3.16
N THR A 38 -0.26 9.31 1.96
CA THR A 38 -0.84 8.01 1.57
C THR A 38 0.24 6.93 1.60
N LEU A 39 1.42 7.19 1.03
CA LEU A 39 2.53 6.24 1.07
C LEU A 39 2.96 5.90 2.50
N LEU A 40 2.98 6.89 3.40
CA LEU A 40 3.28 6.68 4.81
C LEU A 40 2.25 5.76 5.49
N GLU A 41 0.95 5.96 5.21
CA GLU A 41 -0.10 5.07 5.72
C GLU A 41 0.07 3.62 5.23
N LEU A 42 0.43 3.44 3.95
CA LEU A 42 0.70 2.12 3.38
C LEU A 42 1.91 1.46 4.06
N ALA A 43 3.02 2.21 4.23
CA ALA A 43 4.23 1.72 4.87
C ALA A 43 3.96 1.31 6.34
N ASN A 44 3.21 2.13 7.07
CA ASN A 44 2.80 1.83 8.45
C ASN A 44 1.95 0.56 8.53
N ALA A 45 0.97 0.39 7.64
CA ALA A 45 0.15 -0.83 7.59
C ALA A 45 1.00 -2.07 7.24
N LEU A 46 1.99 -1.91 6.37
CA LEU A 46 2.93 -2.97 6.02
C LEU A 46 4.02 -3.19 7.08
N GLU A 47 4.09 -2.36 8.13
CA GLU A 47 5.14 -2.40 9.17
C GLU A 47 6.56 -2.34 8.59
N ILE A 48 6.74 -1.50 7.56
CA ILE A 48 8.04 -1.24 6.93
C ILE A 48 8.32 0.25 6.93
N SER A 49 9.57 0.64 6.69
CA SER A 49 9.90 2.05 6.47
C SER A 49 9.34 2.56 5.13
N LEU A 50 9.08 3.87 5.06
CA LEU A 50 8.70 4.50 3.79
C LEU A 50 9.79 4.32 2.71
N GLY A 51 11.07 4.29 3.11
CA GLY A 51 12.19 4.05 2.20
C GLY A 51 12.11 2.67 1.54
N GLU A 52 11.79 1.62 2.31
CA GLU A 52 11.58 0.28 1.76
C GLU A 52 10.36 0.20 0.84
N LEU A 53 9.30 0.95 1.12
CA LEU A 53 8.09 0.98 0.27
C LEU A 53 8.39 1.56 -1.12
N VAL A 54 9.26 2.57 -1.21
CA VAL A 54 9.60 3.27 -2.46
C VAL A 54 10.93 2.84 -3.05
N ASP A 55 11.55 1.77 -2.52
CA ASP A 55 12.78 1.22 -3.08
C ASP A 55 12.48 0.53 -4.41
N VAL A 56 12.62 1.29 -5.48
CA VAL A 56 12.48 0.79 -6.85
C VAL A 56 13.86 0.34 -7.30
N LYS A 57 14.09 -0.98 -7.27
CA LYS A 57 15.23 -1.59 -7.95
C LYS A 57 15.03 -1.62 -9.46
#